data_AF-A0A965FCG5-F1
#
_entry.id   AF-A0A965FCG5-F1
#
_cell.length_a   1.000
_cell.length_b   1.000
_cell.length_c   1.000
_cell.angle_alpha   90.00
_cell.angle_beta   90.00
_cell.angle_gamma   90.00
#
_symmetry.space_group_name_H-M   'P 1'
#
loop_
_entity.id
_entity.type
_entity.pdbx_description
1 polymer ?
#
loop_
_entity_poly.entity_id
_entity_poly.type
_entity_poly.pdbx_seq_one_letter_code
_entity_poly.pdbx_strand_id
1 'polypeptide(L)'
;MLIRATSWADLGGYSLDAPELAADIDLGIRARHNGNRVIVVPTARVRHAQLTLSGKRKKKWLGGSVKYGIAKATNHLRLSHSPLLLAFLYWLALPAYSVVQVLWLLLVKRPDRILYTLKANLWAFFTIRARLRDRHGFRVKKFAQLFATREQVKAKARLAFEYAEQKLKLQSFGSTATPLLPNLGFAASGGLWWMFALIAISWQFLPMGESVTGGFALPLSDSWLQLFSNAGASFQSVGLGLAAPSDPFNWVLLAIGSLTFWAPNLALSALLLLAKALAFAGAWRLISLVTARGSLRSILALVYAFWPALTVSQNEGNFPAVIFSITLPWFIFSLARAARIGATTSVRSSEQAWSWIAVSGLLFAVVTLSAPSALLALAVIGFVFAVIAYKRVGSLLFIALPTGALVLPYWLFQILGNDNWLGILADPTIAIPVEKK
;
A
#
# COMPACT_ATOMS: atom_id res chain seq x y z
N MET A 1 30.02 25.48 12.59
CA MET A 1 30.06 25.74 11.13
C MET A 1 31.31 26.56 10.85
N LEU A 2 31.98 26.33 9.73
CA LEU A 2 33.07 27.20 9.27
C LEU A 2 32.52 28.10 8.16
N ILE A 3 32.79 29.39 8.24
CA ILE A 3 32.35 30.39 7.26
C ILE A 3 33.52 31.31 6.93
N ARG A 4 33.63 31.73 5.67
CA ARG A 4 34.62 32.72 5.24
C ARG A 4 34.32 34.06 5.92
N ALA A 5 35.34 34.71 6.48
CA ALA A 5 35.18 35.96 7.24
C ALA A 5 34.50 37.08 6.44
N THR A 6 34.85 37.24 5.16
CA THR A 6 34.20 38.22 4.27
C THR A 6 32.71 37.92 4.09
N SER A 7 32.36 36.67 3.80
CA SER A 7 30.95 36.25 3.68
C SER A 7 30.17 36.41 4.97
N TRP A 8 30.81 36.30 6.14
CA TRP A 8 30.17 36.57 7.43
C TRP A 8 29.85 38.06 7.60
N ALA A 9 30.80 38.94 7.26
CA ALA A 9 30.60 40.38 7.27
C ALA A 9 29.48 40.81 6.30
N ASP A 10 29.48 40.27 5.07
CA ASP A 10 28.46 40.56 4.06
C ASP A 10 27.04 40.16 4.50
N LEU A 11 26.92 39.11 5.32
CA LEU A 11 25.63 38.60 5.80
C LEU A 11 25.14 39.32 7.07
N GLY A 12 25.98 40.13 7.72
CA GLY A 12 25.64 40.78 8.99
C GLY A 12 25.51 39.81 10.18
N GLY A 13 26.11 38.62 10.09
CA GLY A 13 26.06 37.60 11.14
C GLY A 13 24.69 36.96 11.37
N TYR A 14 24.46 36.45 12.59
CA TYR A 14 23.18 35.85 12.97
C TYR A 14 22.09 36.92 13.12
N SER A 15 20.87 36.59 12.68
CA SER A 15 19.72 37.42 12.98
C SER A 15 19.48 37.42 14.50
N LEU A 16 19.25 38.62 15.04
CA LEU A 16 18.88 38.82 16.44
C LEU A 16 17.41 38.49 16.70
N ASP A 17 16.58 38.57 15.66
CA ASP A 17 15.15 38.30 15.75
C ASP A 17 14.88 36.80 15.61
N ALA A 18 15.71 36.04 14.90
CA ALA A 18 15.54 34.60 14.66
C ALA A 18 15.54 33.76 15.95
N PRO A 19 14.62 32.77 16.09
CA PRO A 19 14.70 31.77 17.14
C PRO A 19 16.02 31.00 17.10
N GLU A 20 16.45 30.50 18.25
CA GLU A 20 17.80 29.96 18.44
C GLU A 20 18.07 28.69 17.62
N LEU A 21 17.02 27.91 17.33
CA LEU A 21 17.08 26.72 16.46
C LEU A 21 16.86 27.04 14.97
N ALA A 22 16.65 28.30 14.62
CA ALA A 22 16.55 28.76 13.24
C ALA A 22 17.78 29.53 12.78
N ALA A 23 18.55 30.14 13.68
CA ALA A 23 19.63 31.08 13.34
C ALA A 23 20.70 30.49 12.41
N ASP A 24 21.08 29.24 12.60
CA ASP A 24 22.06 28.53 11.75
C ASP A 24 21.49 28.20 10.36
N ILE A 25 20.22 27.78 10.29
CA ILE A 25 19.52 27.50 9.05
C ILE A 25 19.26 28.79 8.25
N ASP A 26 18.80 29.85 8.93
CA ASP A 26 18.58 31.18 8.35
C ASP A 26 19.88 31.72 7.74
N LEU A 27 21.00 31.68 8.49
CA LEU A 27 22.31 32.08 7.96
C LEU A 27 22.68 31.25 6.71
N GLY A 28 22.44 29.94 6.72
CA GLY A 28 22.69 29.07 5.57
C GLY A 28 21.82 29.41 4.36
N ILE A 29 20.54 29.75 4.58
CA ILE A 29 19.62 30.20 3.53
C ILE A 29 20.08 31.55 2.97
N ARG A 30 20.41 32.53 3.81
CA ARG A 30 20.94 33.84 3.41
C ARG A 30 22.26 33.73 2.64
N ALA A 31 23.17 32.87 3.10
CA ALA A 31 24.41 32.57 2.39
C ALA A 31 24.15 32.05 0.98
N ARG A 32 23.19 31.12 0.82
CA ARG A 32 22.78 30.62 -0.51
C ARG A 32 22.15 31.71 -1.36
N HIS A 33 21.27 32.53 -0.81
CA HIS A 33 20.67 33.65 -1.56
C HIS A 33 21.73 34.65 -2.04
N ASN A 34 22.81 34.85 -1.29
CA ASN A 34 23.96 35.65 -1.71
C ASN A 34 24.89 34.93 -2.73
N GLY A 35 24.55 33.70 -3.14
CA GLY A 35 25.31 32.89 -4.10
C GLY A 35 26.45 32.07 -3.50
N ASN A 36 26.57 32.04 -2.17
CA ASN A 36 27.59 31.23 -1.50
C ASN A 36 27.15 29.75 -1.42
N ARG A 37 28.11 28.85 -1.54
CA ARG A 37 27.87 27.40 -1.47
C ARG A 37 27.89 26.93 -0.01
N VAL A 38 26.79 26.33 0.44
CA VAL A 38 26.71 25.70 1.77
C VAL A 38 26.79 24.19 1.59
N ILE A 39 27.93 23.61 1.95
CA ILE A 39 28.23 22.18 1.80
C ILE A 39 28.45 21.50 3.15
N VAL A 40 28.14 20.20 3.18
CA VAL A 40 28.57 19.30 4.26
C VAL A 40 29.76 18.53 3.73
N VAL A 41 30.88 18.57 4.44
CA VAL A 41 32.12 17.88 4.07
C VAL A 41 32.21 16.57 4.85
N PRO A 42 32.02 15.38 4.23
CA PRO A 42 31.94 14.11 4.96
C PRO A 42 33.23 13.71 5.67
N THR A 43 34.37 14.20 5.19
CA THR A 43 35.70 13.95 5.78
C THR A 43 35.97 14.80 7.03
N ALA A 44 35.29 15.96 7.17
CA ALA A 44 35.42 16.82 8.34
C ALA A 44 34.47 16.35 9.45
N ARG A 45 35.04 15.77 10.51
CA ARG A 45 34.26 15.21 11.63
C ARG A 45 34.41 16.08 12.87
N VAL A 46 33.31 16.63 13.35
CA VAL A 46 33.23 17.37 14.61
C VAL A 46 32.30 16.62 15.55
N ARG A 47 32.78 16.27 16.75
CA ARG A 47 31.95 15.65 17.78
C ARG A 47 31.11 16.72 18.46
N HIS A 48 29.79 16.51 18.50
CA HIS A 48 28.85 17.39 19.20
C HIS A 48 27.93 16.55 20.09
N ALA A 49 27.93 16.82 21.39
CA ALA A 49 27.19 16.01 22.38
C ALA A 49 25.66 16.15 22.29
N GLN A 50 25.14 17.12 21.52
CA GLN A 50 23.70 17.33 21.28
C GLN A 50 22.86 17.36 22.58
N LEU A 51 23.43 17.89 23.68
CA LEU A 51 22.83 17.84 25.01
C LEU A 51 21.45 18.52 25.06
N THR A 52 21.23 19.55 24.25
CA THR A 52 19.93 20.21 24.12
C THR A 52 18.89 19.31 23.46
N LEU A 53 19.22 18.71 22.32
CA LEU A 53 18.31 17.86 21.54
C LEU A 53 17.98 16.55 22.28
N SER A 54 18.97 15.99 22.96
CA SER A 54 18.81 14.82 23.85
C SER A 54 18.14 15.16 25.18
N GLY A 55 17.87 16.43 25.44
CA GLY A 55 17.14 16.89 26.62
C GLY A 55 17.95 16.93 27.93
N LYS A 56 19.26 16.70 27.88
CA LYS A 56 20.18 16.66 29.03
C LYS A 56 20.66 18.05 29.50
N ARG A 57 20.33 19.14 28.78
CA ARG A 57 20.68 20.53 29.14
C ARG A 57 19.44 21.32 29.60
N LYS A 58 19.62 22.26 30.54
CA LYS A 58 18.57 23.23 30.94
C LYS A 58 18.07 23.99 29.69
N LYS A 59 16.74 24.05 29.52
CA LYS A 59 16.07 24.54 28.28
C LYS A 59 15.43 25.93 28.42
N LYS A 60 15.71 26.66 29.51
CA LYS A 60 15.08 27.97 29.78
C LYS A 60 15.26 28.96 28.61
N TRP A 61 16.42 28.94 27.97
CA TRP A 61 16.74 29.78 26.81
C TRP A 61 15.92 29.48 25.54
N LEU A 62 15.31 28.29 25.41
CA LEU A 62 14.42 27.98 24.28
C LEU A 62 12.99 28.53 24.45
N GLY A 63 12.68 29.09 25.63
CA GLY A 63 11.31 29.46 25.99
C GLY A 63 10.35 28.26 26.05
N GLY A 64 10.87 27.03 26.22
CA GLY A 64 10.04 25.82 26.27
C GLY A 64 10.78 24.52 25.97
N SER A 65 10.05 23.55 25.41
CA SER A 65 10.58 22.24 24.98
C SER A 65 11.34 22.33 23.65
N VAL A 66 12.23 21.38 23.38
CA VAL A 66 12.92 21.23 22.09
C VAL A 66 11.92 21.12 20.93
N LYS A 67 10.83 20.36 21.14
CA LYS A 67 9.76 20.19 20.13
C LYS A 67 9.09 21.52 19.79
N TYR A 68 8.87 22.35 20.80
CA TYR A 68 8.34 23.71 20.63
C TYR A 68 9.35 24.61 19.92
N GLY A 69 10.63 24.59 20.32
CA GLY A 69 11.68 25.36 19.66
C GLY A 69 11.83 25.02 18.17
N ILE A 70 11.74 23.74 17.81
CA ILE A 70 11.76 23.30 16.40
C ILE A 70 10.54 23.85 15.65
N ALA A 71 9.33 23.72 16.22
CA ALA A 71 8.12 24.26 15.58
C ALA A 71 8.17 25.79 15.43
N LYS A 72 8.66 26.49 16.45
CA LYS A 72 8.90 27.94 16.46
C LYS A 72 9.88 28.35 15.35
N ALA A 73 11.00 27.64 15.24
CA ALA A 73 11.99 27.84 14.18
C ALA A 73 11.40 27.62 12.79
N THR A 74 10.61 26.56 12.59
CA THR A 74 9.99 26.28 11.29
C THR A 74 9.03 27.38 10.83
N ASN A 75 8.20 27.91 11.74
CA ASN A 75 7.27 28.99 11.41
C ASN A 75 8.01 30.30 11.11
N HIS A 76 9.07 30.60 11.86
CA HIS A 76 9.91 31.75 11.59
C HIS A 76 10.53 31.70 10.19
N LEU A 77 11.20 30.60 9.84
CA LEU A 77 11.86 30.44 8.53
C LEU A 77 10.87 30.54 7.36
N ARG A 78 9.64 30.05 7.54
CA ARG A 78 8.56 30.18 6.54
C ARG A 78 8.16 31.64 6.36
N LEU A 79 8.01 32.39 7.46
CA LEU A 79 7.59 33.79 7.41
C LEU A 79 8.70 34.76 6.96
N SER A 80 9.97 34.49 7.29
CA SER A 80 11.09 35.36 6.93
C SER A 80 11.50 35.22 5.46
N HIS A 81 11.52 33.99 4.93
CA HIS A 81 12.06 33.72 3.59
C HIS A 81 11.02 33.58 2.47
N SER A 82 9.73 33.38 2.77
CA SER A 82 8.71 33.33 1.70
C SER A 82 8.45 34.72 1.11
N PRO A 83 8.05 34.85 -0.16
CA PRO A 83 7.60 36.13 -0.74
C PRO A 83 6.54 36.82 0.12
N LEU A 84 6.50 38.16 0.14
CA LEU A 84 5.68 38.92 1.10
C LEU A 84 4.19 38.54 1.03
N LEU A 85 3.63 38.40 -0.18
CA LEU A 85 2.26 37.93 -0.39
C LEU A 85 2.04 36.52 0.21
N LEU A 86 2.96 35.59 -0.03
CA LEU A 86 2.88 34.23 0.50
C LEU A 86 3.06 34.19 2.01
N ALA A 87 3.93 35.02 2.58
CA ALA A 87 4.10 35.16 4.02
C ALA A 87 2.81 35.68 4.67
N PHE A 88 2.17 36.67 4.04
CA PHE A 88 0.89 37.22 4.49
C PHE A 88 -0.24 36.19 4.39
N LEU A 89 -0.39 35.51 3.26
CA LEU A 89 -1.37 34.44 3.09
C LEU A 89 -1.14 33.29 4.06
N TYR A 90 0.12 32.90 4.28
CA TYR A 90 0.47 31.88 5.27
C TYR A 90 0.09 32.32 6.69
N TRP A 91 0.42 33.56 7.07
CA TRP A 91 0.05 34.12 8.36
C TRP A 91 -1.47 34.14 8.56
N LEU A 92 -2.23 34.59 7.56
CA LEU A 92 -3.70 34.60 7.56
C LEU A 92 -4.26 33.18 7.68
N ALA A 93 -3.63 32.20 7.02
CA ALA A 93 -4.04 30.80 7.03
C ALA A 93 -3.55 30.02 8.27
N LEU A 94 -2.69 30.57 9.14
CA LEU A 94 -2.15 29.87 10.32
C LEU A 94 -3.22 29.24 11.21
N PRO A 95 -4.36 29.90 11.52
CA PRO A 95 -5.41 29.31 12.33
C PRO A 95 -6.00 28.05 11.68
N ALA A 96 -6.39 28.13 10.40
CA ALA A 96 -6.92 26.99 9.66
C ALA A 96 -5.87 25.87 9.48
N TYR A 97 -4.63 26.24 9.17
CA TYR A 97 -3.49 25.32 9.06
C TYR A 97 -3.25 24.57 10.38
N SER A 98 -3.44 25.22 11.53
CA SER A 98 -3.27 24.59 12.84
C SER A 98 -4.28 23.46 13.07
N VAL A 99 -5.54 23.64 12.67
CA VAL A 99 -6.58 22.60 12.78
C VAL A 99 -6.23 21.40 11.90
N VAL A 100 -5.88 21.65 10.64
CA VAL A 100 -5.43 20.59 9.71
C VAL A 100 -4.19 19.88 10.24
N GLN A 101 -3.25 20.61 10.82
CA GLN A 101 -2.03 20.04 11.39
C GLN A 101 -2.31 19.14 12.60
N VAL A 102 -3.30 19.48 13.43
CA VAL A 102 -3.75 18.62 14.54
C VAL A 102 -4.31 17.31 14.02
N LEU A 103 -5.24 17.37 13.05
CA LEU A 103 -5.81 16.18 12.42
C LEU A 103 -4.74 15.31 11.77
N TRP A 104 -3.78 15.93 11.07
CA TRP A 104 -2.65 15.24 10.47
C TRP A 104 -1.75 14.55 11.52
N LEU A 105 -1.45 15.23 12.63
CA LEU A 105 -0.63 14.64 13.71
C LEU A 105 -1.34 13.48 14.41
N LEU A 106 -2.67 13.51 14.53
CA LEU A 106 -3.47 12.38 15.01
C LEU A 106 -3.40 11.20 14.04
N LEU A 107 -3.55 11.47 12.74
CA LEU A 107 -3.47 10.47 11.67
C LEU A 107 -2.09 9.78 11.63
N VAL A 108 -1.02 10.55 11.77
CA VAL A 108 0.38 10.05 11.82
C VAL A 108 0.75 9.48 13.21
N LYS A 109 -0.21 9.36 14.13
CA LYS A 109 -0.04 8.79 15.48
C LYS A 109 1.07 9.49 16.30
N ARG A 110 1.17 10.82 16.20
CA ARG A 110 2.09 11.67 16.97
C ARG A 110 1.35 12.73 17.79
N PRO A 111 0.44 12.33 18.70
CA PRO A 111 -0.33 13.29 19.50
C PRO A 111 0.55 14.10 20.45
N ASP A 112 1.72 13.58 20.81
CA ASP A 112 2.72 14.22 21.67
C ASP A 112 3.26 15.56 21.13
N ARG A 113 3.01 15.89 19.85
CA ARG A 113 3.49 17.14 19.21
C ARG A 113 2.44 18.24 19.15
N ILE A 114 1.17 17.92 19.33
CA ILE A 114 0.02 18.80 19.06
C ILE A 114 0.13 20.11 19.85
N LEU A 115 0.30 20.03 21.17
CA LEU A 115 0.37 21.23 22.03
C LEU A 115 1.56 22.13 21.68
N TYR A 116 2.70 21.55 21.27
CA TYR A 116 3.89 22.30 20.91
C TYR A 116 3.75 23.02 19.56
N THR A 117 3.14 22.36 18.57
CA THR A 117 2.87 22.99 17.27
C THR A 117 1.81 24.08 17.39
N LEU A 118 0.77 23.86 18.21
CA LEU A 118 -0.29 24.86 18.41
C LEU A 118 0.26 26.11 19.11
N LYS A 119 1.06 25.95 20.18
CA LYS A 119 1.77 27.06 20.83
C LYS A 119 2.70 27.80 19.87
N ALA A 120 3.42 27.09 19.01
CA ALA A 120 4.32 27.71 18.04
C ALA A 120 3.58 28.46 16.92
N ASN A 121 2.42 27.97 16.49
CA ASN A 121 1.56 28.66 15.52
C ASN A 121 0.96 29.93 16.15
N LEU A 122 0.50 29.86 17.39
CA LEU A 122 -0.01 31.02 18.14
C LEU A 122 1.08 32.09 18.32
N TRP A 123 2.28 31.68 18.73
CA TRP A 123 3.44 32.58 18.80
C TRP A 123 3.73 33.24 17.46
N ALA A 124 3.75 32.48 16.36
CA ALA A 124 4.01 33.02 15.02
C ALA A 124 2.92 34.01 14.56
N PHE A 125 1.66 33.77 14.94
CA PHE A 125 0.54 34.63 14.61
C PHE A 125 0.67 36.02 15.28
N PHE A 126 0.99 36.06 16.57
CA PHE A 126 1.12 37.32 17.32
C PHE A 126 2.44 38.06 17.10
N THR A 127 3.52 37.37 16.69
CA THR A 127 4.85 37.99 16.50
C THR A 127 5.17 38.35 15.06
N ILE A 128 4.16 38.40 14.17
CA ILE A 128 4.33 38.62 12.73
C ILE A 128 5.15 39.88 12.39
N ARG A 129 4.96 40.99 13.12
CA ARG A 129 5.70 42.24 12.88
C ARG A 129 7.22 42.05 13.02
N ALA A 130 7.66 41.37 14.06
CA ALA A 130 9.08 41.05 14.26
C ALA A 130 9.60 40.13 13.14
N ARG A 131 8.77 39.20 12.64
CA ARG A 131 9.14 38.27 11.57
C ARG A 131 9.23 38.96 10.20
N LEU A 132 8.38 39.95 9.97
CA LEU A 132 8.41 40.76 8.75
C LEU A 132 9.58 41.76 8.75
N ARG A 133 10.00 42.22 9.93
CA ARG A 133 11.20 43.07 10.08
C ARG A 133 12.49 42.30 9.83
N ASP A 134 12.53 41.04 10.27
CA ASP A 134 13.67 40.12 10.11
C ASP A 134 13.83 39.55 8.68
N ARG A 135 13.23 40.22 7.70
CA ARG A 135 13.29 39.81 6.30
C ARG A 135 14.53 40.42 5.68
N HIS A 136 15.49 39.57 5.37
CA HIS A 136 16.68 40.01 4.65
C HIS A 136 16.43 39.94 3.14
N GLY A 137 16.35 41.11 2.50
CA GLY A 137 16.18 41.22 1.06
C GLY A 137 17.46 40.84 0.32
N PHE A 138 17.46 39.70 -0.36
CA PHE A 138 18.56 39.31 -1.25
C PHE A 138 18.06 39.05 -2.65
N ARG A 139 18.77 39.60 -3.65
CA ARG A 139 18.55 39.28 -5.05
C ARG A 139 18.97 37.82 -5.27
N VAL A 140 17.98 36.97 -5.54
CA VAL A 140 18.18 35.55 -5.84
C VAL A 140 19.18 35.40 -7.00
N LYS A 141 20.42 35.00 -6.70
CA LYS A 141 21.39 34.60 -7.72
C LYS A 141 20.99 33.21 -8.27
N LYS A 142 21.22 32.96 -9.58
CA LYS A 142 20.75 31.76 -10.28
C LYS A 142 21.21 30.48 -9.55
N PHE A 143 20.24 29.75 -9.00
CA PHE A 143 20.43 28.51 -8.22
C PHE A 143 20.61 27.24 -9.07
N ALA A 144 20.70 27.35 -10.40
CA ALA A 144 20.64 26.21 -11.32
C ALA A 144 21.71 25.14 -11.05
N GLN A 145 22.90 25.54 -10.58
CA GLN A 145 23.99 24.61 -10.26
C GLN A 145 23.79 23.81 -8.95
N LEU A 146 22.75 24.13 -8.17
CA LEU A 146 22.52 23.52 -6.84
C LEU A 146 21.35 22.52 -6.82
N PHE A 147 20.58 22.41 -7.91
CA PHE A 147 19.50 21.45 -8.01
C PHE A 147 19.98 20.15 -8.66
N ALA A 148 19.66 19.01 -8.03
CA ALA A 148 19.90 17.71 -8.64
C ALA A 148 18.91 17.52 -9.80
N THR A 149 19.39 16.98 -10.93
CA THR A 149 18.50 16.61 -12.03
C THR A 149 17.61 15.43 -11.65
N ARG A 150 16.48 15.25 -12.34
CA ARG A 150 15.60 14.08 -12.14
C ARG A 150 16.36 12.77 -12.29
N GLU A 151 17.34 12.73 -13.19
CA GLU A 151 18.20 11.57 -13.42
C GLU A 151 19.11 11.28 -12.23
N GLN A 152 19.75 12.30 -11.65
CA GLN A 152 20.59 12.14 -10.45
C GLN A 152 19.77 11.65 -9.25
N VAL A 153 18.53 12.13 -9.10
CA VAL A 153 17.62 11.66 -8.05
C VAL A 153 17.24 10.18 -8.27
N LYS A 154 16.87 9.81 -9.50
CA LYS A 154 16.56 8.41 -9.85
C LYS A 154 17.76 7.48 -9.67
N ALA A 155 18.95 7.92 -10.09
CA ALA A 155 20.20 7.16 -9.94
C ALA A 155 20.54 6.93 -8.46
N LYS A 156 20.46 7.97 -7.63
CA LYS A 156 20.68 7.85 -6.18
C LYS A 156 19.67 6.91 -5.52
N ALA A 157 18.40 6.96 -5.93
CA ALA A 157 17.39 6.03 -5.42
C ALA A 157 17.71 4.57 -5.82
N ARG A 158 18.11 4.31 -7.07
CA ARG A 158 18.57 2.98 -7.51
C ARG A 158 19.77 2.49 -6.70
N LEU A 159 20.81 3.32 -6.55
CA LEU A 159 22.00 2.99 -5.76
C LEU A 159 21.68 2.69 -4.29
N ALA A 160 20.74 3.42 -3.70
CA ALA A 160 20.30 3.15 -2.33
C ALA A 160 19.68 1.75 -2.18
N PHE A 161 18.88 1.31 -3.18
CA PHE A 161 18.33 -0.04 -3.20
C PHE A 161 19.41 -1.10 -3.42
N GLU A 162 20.34 -0.89 -4.35
CA GLU A 162 21.46 -1.80 -4.59
C GLU A 162 22.34 -1.96 -3.35
N TYR A 163 22.65 -0.86 -2.66
CA TYR A 163 23.41 -0.88 -1.41
C TYR A 163 22.67 -1.63 -0.29
N ALA A 164 21.36 -1.44 -0.18
CA ALA A 164 20.55 -2.19 0.78
C ALA A 164 20.52 -3.70 0.47
N GLU A 165 20.48 -4.07 -0.81
CA GLU A 165 20.56 -5.47 -1.26
C GLU A 165 21.92 -6.08 -0.96
N GLN A 166 23.01 -5.37 -1.26
CA GLN A 166 24.37 -5.79 -0.91
C GLN A 166 24.50 -6.00 0.61
N LYS A 167 23.97 -5.09 1.42
CA LYS A 167 24.00 -5.22 2.88
C LYS A 167 23.25 -6.45 3.38
N LEU A 168 22.07 -6.76 2.81
CA LEU A 168 21.34 -7.99 3.15
C LEU A 168 22.12 -9.24 2.72
N LYS A 169 22.72 -9.24 1.53
CA LYS A 169 23.56 -10.36 1.05
C LYS A 169 24.75 -10.61 1.97
N LEU A 170 25.42 -9.54 2.40
CA LEU A 170 26.52 -9.63 3.37
C LEU A 170 26.05 -10.17 4.73
N GLN A 171 24.88 -9.73 5.21
CA GLN A 171 24.29 -10.25 6.46
C GLN A 171 23.91 -11.74 6.35
N SER A 172 23.40 -12.18 5.20
CA SER A 172 23.10 -13.60 4.96
C SER A 172 24.36 -14.45 4.86
N PHE A 173 25.49 -13.90 4.42
CA PHE A 173 26.76 -14.63 4.31
C PHE A 173 27.35 -15.00 5.69
N GLY A 174 27.10 -14.18 6.72
CA GLY A 174 27.58 -14.42 8.08
C GLY A 174 26.65 -15.23 8.98
N SER A 175 25.46 -15.58 8.49
CA SER A 175 24.52 -16.48 9.17
C SER A 175 24.53 -17.83 8.46
N THR A 176 24.29 -18.94 9.16
CA THR A 176 24.07 -20.29 8.58
C THR A 176 22.82 -20.37 7.69
N ALA A 177 22.28 -19.23 7.26
CA ALA A 177 21.13 -19.10 6.38
C ALA A 177 21.50 -19.53 4.96
N THR A 178 20.62 -20.34 4.37
CA THR A 178 20.72 -20.82 2.99
C THR A 178 21.13 -19.71 2.00
N PRO A 179 22.08 -19.99 1.08
CA PRO A 179 22.54 -19.01 0.11
C PRO A 179 21.37 -18.53 -0.77
N LEU A 180 21.26 -17.21 -0.95
CA LEU A 180 20.31 -16.58 -1.86
C LEU A 180 20.71 -16.92 -3.30
N LEU A 181 20.24 -18.07 -3.81
CA LEU A 181 20.45 -18.45 -5.20
C LEU A 181 19.85 -17.40 -6.15
N PRO A 182 20.52 -17.09 -7.29
CA PRO A 182 20.00 -16.16 -8.28
C PRO A 182 18.63 -16.65 -8.77
N ASN A 183 17.60 -15.83 -8.52
CA ASN A 183 16.23 -16.17 -8.86
C ASN A 183 15.92 -15.68 -10.27
N LEU A 184 15.77 -16.60 -11.24
CA LEU A 184 15.25 -16.22 -12.56
C LEU A 184 13.85 -15.63 -12.41
N GLY A 185 13.66 -14.41 -12.92
CA GLY A 185 12.37 -13.75 -12.95
C GLY A 185 11.38 -14.48 -13.86
N PHE A 186 10.08 -14.28 -13.63
CA PHE A 186 8.99 -14.93 -14.38
C PHE A 186 9.14 -14.80 -15.91
N ALA A 187 9.51 -13.61 -16.38
CA ALA A 187 9.76 -13.38 -17.80
C ALA A 187 11.02 -14.10 -18.28
N ALA A 188 12.09 -14.08 -17.49
CA ALA A 188 13.36 -14.74 -17.81
C ALA A 188 13.23 -16.28 -17.85
N SER A 189 12.30 -16.87 -17.10
CA SER A 189 12.00 -18.31 -17.17
C SER A 189 11.05 -18.70 -18.30
N GLY A 190 10.73 -17.78 -19.22
CA GLY A 190 9.80 -18.02 -20.32
C GLY A 190 8.33 -18.12 -19.91
N GLY A 191 7.97 -17.67 -18.70
CA GLY A 191 6.59 -17.78 -18.18
C GLY A 191 5.55 -17.05 -19.03
N LEU A 192 5.94 -15.97 -19.71
CA LEU A 192 5.06 -15.23 -20.63
C LEU A 192 4.67 -16.07 -21.85
N TRP A 193 5.60 -16.84 -22.41
CA TRP A 193 5.32 -17.73 -23.55
C TRP A 193 4.33 -18.83 -23.17
N TRP A 194 4.47 -19.39 -21.95
CA TRP A 194 3.51 -20.35 -21.43
C TRP A 194 2.13 -19.73 -21.20
N MET A 195 2.05 -18.49 -20.72
CA MET A 195 0.77 -17.78 -20.62
C MET A 195 0.11 -17.60 -21.99
N PHE A 196 0.86 -17.16 -23.01
CA PHE A 196 0.33 -17.03 -24.37
C PHE A 196 -0.12 -18.37 -24.94
N ALA A 197 0.64 -19.44 -24.72
CA ALA A 197 0.25 -20.79 -25.15
C ALA A 197 -1.05 -21.25 -24.48
N LEU A 198 -1.22 -21.00 -23.17
CA LEU A 198 -2.45 -21.34 -22.45
C LEU A 198 -3.66 -20.53 -22.95
N ILE A 199 -3.48 -19.26 -23.26
CA ILE A 199 -4.52 -18.42 -23.87
C ILE A 199 -4.91 -18.96 -25.24
N ALA A 200 -3.92 -19.33 -26.07
CA ALA A 200 -4.16 -19.92 -27.39
C ALA A 200 -4.89 -21.27 -27.32
N ILE A 201 -4.59 -22.10 -26.32
CA ILE A 201 -5.32 -23.36 -26.07
C ILE A 201 -6.77 -23.09 -25.65
N SER A 202 -7.02 -22.00 -24.92
CA SER A 202 -8.35 -21.58 -24.48
C SER A 202 -9.13 -20.76 -25.54
N TRP A 203 -8.76 -20.84 -26.83
CA TRP A 203 -9.40 -20.08 -27.92
C TRP A 203 -10.92 -20.27 -28.03
N GLN A 204 -11.45 -21.42 -27.58
CA GLN A 204 -12.90 -21.69 -27.56
C GLN A 204 -13.69 -20.67 -26.74
N PHE A 205 -13.07 -20.00 -25.77
CA PHE A 205 -13.70 -18.98 -24.90
C PHE A 205 -13.48 -17.55 -25.41
N LEU A 206 -13.09 -17.37 -26.68
CA LEU A 206 -12.96 -16.03 -27.26
C LEU A 206 -14.29 -15.26 -27.18
N PRO A 207 -14.26 -13.98 -26.75
CA PRO A 207 -15.46 -13.16 -26.55
C PRO A 207 -16.03 -12.68 -27.89
N MET A 208 -16.54 -13.61 -28.70
CA MET A 208 -17.13 -13.32 -30.02
C MET A 208 -18.67 -13.19 -29.99
N GLY A 209 -19.31 -13.46 -28.84
CA GLY A 209 -20.75 -13.33 -28.62
C GLY A 209 -21.08 -12.56 -27.35
N GLU A 210 -22.31 -12.04 -27.26
CA GLU A 210 -22.78 -11.23 -26.11
C GLU A 210 -23.10 -12.04 -24.84
N SER A 211 -23.14 -13.37 -24.92
CA SER A 211 -23.41 -14.25 -23.79
C SER A 211 -22.41 -15.40 -23.67
N VAL A 212 -22.03 -15.71 -22.43
CA VAL A 212 -21.18 -16.86 -22.09
C VAL A 212 -22.03 -18.12 -22.15
N THR A 213 -21.61 -19.11 -22.94
CA THR A 213 -22.28 -20.41 -23.05
C THR A 213 -21.73 -21.38 -21.99
N GLY A 214 -22.55 -21.78 -21.01
CA GLY A 214 -22.21 -22.77 -19.98
C GLY A 214 -23.41 -23.10 -19.08
N GLY A 215 -23.49 -24.34 -18.56
CA GLY A 215 -24.66 -24.84 -17.82
C GLY A 215 -24.96 -24.09 -16.51
N PHE A 216 -23.95 -23.45 -15.91
CA PHE A 216 -24.09 -22.61 -14.70
C PHE A 216 -23.94 -21.11 -14.97
N ALA A 217 -23.73 -20.69 -16.22
CA ALA A 217 -23.46 -19.31 -16.57
C ALA A 217 -24.77 -18.52 -16.76
N LEU A 218 -25.27 -17.89 -15.70
CA LEU A 218 -26.27 -16.84 -15.83
C LEU A 218 -25.58 -15.57 -16.38
N PRO A 219 -26.12 -14.93 -17.44
CA PRO A 219 -25.56 -13.68 -17.95
C PRO A 219 -25.63 -12.60 -16.87
N LEU A 220 -24.61 -11.75 -16.80
CA LEU A 220 -24.65 -10.56 -15.94
C LEU A 220 -25.67 -9.57 -16.50
N SER A 221 -26.13 -8.68 -15.63
CA SER A 221 -26.96 -7.55 -16.03
C SER A 221 -26.27 -6.71 -17.11
N ASP A 222 -27.03 -6.28 -18.10
CA ASP A 222 -26.53 -5.53 -19.26
C ASP A 222 -25.89 -4.18 -18.89
N SER A 223 -26.29 -3.60 -17.75
CA SER A 223 -25.75 -2.35 -17.25
C SER A 223 -24.96 -2.52 -15.95
N TRP A 224 -23.83 -1.82 -15.84
CA TRP A 224 -23.02 -1.79 -14.62
C TRP A 224 -23.80 -1.25 -13.41
N LEU A 225 -24.69 -0.28 -13.63
CA LEU A 225 -25.48 0.30 -12.55
C LEU A 225 -26.48 -0.71 -11.95
N GLN A 226 -27.09 -1.55 -12.79
CA GLN A 226 -27.93 -2.65 -12.32
C GLN A 226 -27.10 -3.72 -11.61
N LEU A 227 -25.87 -3.99 -12.07
CA LEU A 227 -24.95 -4.90 -11.38
C LEU A 227 -24.63 -4.39 -9.97
N PHE A 228 -24.39 -3.09 -9.83
CA PHE A 228 -24.17 -2.44 -8.54
C PHE A 228 -25.40 -2.47 -7.64
N SER A 229 -26.60 -2.20 -8.17
CA SER A 229 -27.82 -2.29 -7.38
C SER A 229 -28.09 -3.72 -6.91
N ASN A 230 -27.80 -4.73 -7.74
CA ASN A 230 -28.02 -6.13 -7.41
C ASN A 230 -26.99 -6.69 -6.41
N ALA A 231 -25.76 -6.16 -6.39
CA ALA A 231 -24.73 -6.54 -5.42
C ALA A 231 -24.99 -5.98 -4.01
N GLY A 232 -25.73 -4.88 -3.90
CA GLY A 232 -26.14 -4.28 -2.62
C GLY A 232 -27.63 -4.48 -2.30
N ALA A 233 -28.34 -5.31 -3.06
CA ALA A 233 -29.78 -5.47 -2.91
C ALA A 233 -30.10 -6.23 -1.62
N SER A 234 -31.02 -5.67 -0.82
CA SER A 234 -31.61 -6.33 0.35
C SER A 234 -32.89 -7.12 0.01
N PHE A 235 -33.35 -7.01 -1.24
CA PHE A 235 -34.56 -7.65 -1.74
C PHE A 235 -34.27 -8.29 -3.10
N GLN A 236 -34.60 -9.57 -3.23
CA GLN A 236 -34.41 -10.34 -4.45
C GLN A 236 -35.77 -10.62 -5.08
N SER A 237 -35.94 -10.30 -6.36
CA SER A 237 -37.16 -10.57 -7.14
C SER A 237 -37.24 -12.02 -7.61
N VAL A 238 -37.00 -12.98 -6.72
CA VAL A 238 -37.10 -14.42 -6.99
C VAL A 238 -38.46 -14.92 -6.52
N GLY A 239 -39.24 -15.55 -7.40
CA GLY A 239 -40.60 -16.00 -7.11
C GLY A 239 -41.54 -14.83 -6.77
N LEU A 240 -42.15 -14.86 -5.58
CA LEU A 240 -43.02 -13.79 -5.07
C LEU A 240 -42.25 -12.62 -4.41
N GLY A 241 -40.91 -12.65 -4.47
CA GLY A 241 -40.04 -11.71 -3.78
C GLY A 241 -39.55 -12.25 -2.45
N LEU A 242 -38.25 -12.14 -2.22
CA LEU A 242 -37.55 -12.59 -1.02
C LEU A 242 -36.78 -11.42 -0.42
N ALA A 243 -37.12 -11.05 0.82
CA ALA A 243 -36.36 -10.10 1.62
C ALA A 243 -35.10 -10.79 2.18
N ALA A 244 -34.13 -11.03 1.30
CA ALA A 244 -32.85 -11.63 1.62
C ALA A 244 -31.72 -10.76 1.04
N PRO A 245 -30.61 -10.57 1.78
CA PRO A 245 -29.43 -9.91 1.21
C PRO A 245 -28.93 -10.68 -0.01
N SER A 246 -28.43 -9.96 -1.00
CA SER A 246 -27.75 -10.55 -2.16
C SER A 246 -26.58 -11.44 -1.74
N ASP A 247 -26.31 -12.47 -2.54
CA ASP A 247 -25.14 -13.33 -2.38
C ASP A 247 -23.85 -12.47 -2.33
N PRO A 248 -22.99 -12.62 -1.30
CA PRO A 248 -21.70 -11.95 -1.22
C PRO A 248 -20.86 -12.05 -2.50
N PHE A 249 -20.95 -13.17 -3.25
CA PHE A 249 -20.22 -13.36 -4.50
C PHE A 249 -20.51 -12.28 -5.56
N ASN A 250 -21.67 -11.61 -5.50
CA ASN A 250 -22.01 -10.51 -6.41
C ASN A 250 -21.02 -9.33 -6.33
N TRP A 251 -20.36 -9.11 -5.19
CA TRP A 251 -19.30 -8.10 -5.07
C TRP A 251 -18.07 -8.44 -5.92
N VAL A 252 -17.75 -9.72 -6.08
CA VAL A 252 -16.64 -10.18 -6.94
C VAL A 252 -17.02 -10.00 -8.42
N LEU A 253 -18.26 -10.37 -8.79
CA LEU A 253 -18.79 -10.16 -10.12
C LEU A 253 -18.82 -8.67 -10.50
N LEU A 254 -19.20 -7.79 -9.57
CA LEU A 254 -19.14 -6.35 -9.75
C LEU A 254 -17.72 -5.86 -10.02
N ALA A 255 -16.75 -6.32 -9.23
CA ALA A 255 -15.35 -5.95 -9.41
C ALA A 255 -14.83 -6.38 -10.80
N ILE A 256 -15.17 -7.57 -11.26
CA ILE A 256 -14.80 -8.08 -12.59
C ILE A 256 -15.52 -7.31 -13.70
N GLY A 257 -16.85 -7.14 -13.58
CA GLY A 257 -17.68 -6.40 -14.54
C GLY A 257 -17.33 -4.92 -14.64
N SER A 258 -16.73 -4.32 -13.60
CA SER A 258 -16.24 -2.94 -13.64
C SER A 258 -15.09 -2.72 -14.63
N LEU A 259 -14.36 -3.78 -15.02
CA LEU A 259 -13.29 -3.70 -16.02
C LEU A 259 -13.85 -3.40 -17.42
N THR A 260 -15.04 -3.90 -17.71
CA THR A 260 -15.76 -3.70 -18.98
C THR A 260 -17.13 -3.12 -18.67
N PHE A 261 -17.16 -1.93 -18.04
CA PHE A 261 -18.39 -1.27 -17.57
C PHE A 261 -19.46 -1.09 -18.67
N TRP A 262 -19.06 -1.09 -19.95
CA TRP A 262 -19.96 -1.00 -21.11
C TRP A 262 -20.56 -2.35 -21.53
N ALA A 263 -19.94 -3.46 -21.15
CA ALA A 263 -20.38 -4.82 -21.47
C ALA A 263 -19.86 -5.79 -20.39
N PRO A 264 -20.55 -5.94 -19.24
CA PRO A 264 -20.09 -6.78 -18.14
C PRO A 264 -19.86 -8.26 -18.53
N ASN A 265 -20.65 -8.78 -19.47
CA ASN A 265 -20.49 -10.14 -20.01
C ASN A 265 -19.15 -10.38 -20.73
N LEU A 266 -18.55 -9.31 -21.29
CA LEU A 266 -17.23 -9.38 -21.91
C LEU A 266 -16.14 -9.69 -20.88
N ALA A 267 -16.24 -9.14 -19.66
CA ALA A 267 -15.27 -9.44 -18.61
C ALA A 267 -15.32 -10.92 -18.18
N LEU A 268 -16.50 -11.54 -18.16
CA LEU A 268 -16.64 -12.96 -17.79
C LEU A 268 -16.09 -13.90 -18.86
N SER A 269 -16.37 -13.64 -20.14
CA SER A 269 -15.78 -14.41 -21.24
C SER A 269 -14.26 -14.23 -21.31
N ALA A 270 -13.76 -13.00 -21.16
CA ALA A 270 -12.33 -12.73 -21.06
C ALA A 270 -11.68 -13.44 -19.85
N LEU A 271 -12.39 -13.53 -18.72
CA LEU A 271 -11.92 -14.27 -17.56
C LEU A 271 -11.80 -15.77 -17.84
N LEU A 272 -12.78 -16.38 -18.52
CA LEU A 272 -12.70 -17.79 -18.92
C LEU A 272 -11.55 -18.04 -19.90
N LEU A 273 -11.32 -17.14 -20.86
CA LEU A 273 -10.17 -17.21 -21.76
C LEU A 273 -8.83 -17.15 -21.01
N LEU A 274 -8.73 -16.27 -20.00
CA LEU A 274 -7.50 -16.04 -19.24
C LEU A 274 -7.33 -17.00 -18.05
N ALA A 275 -8.33 -17.82 -17.72
CA ALA A 275 -8.37 -18.60 -16.47
C ALA A 275 -7.12 -19.47 -16.26
N LYS A 276 -6.77 -20.30 -17.24
CA LYS A 276 -5.59 -21.18 -17.16
C LYS A 276 -4.29 -20.38 -17.08
N ALA A 277 -4.18 -19.26 -17.80
CA ALA A 277 -2.99 -18.42 -17.81
C ALA A 277 -2.78 -17.70 -16.47
N LEU A 278 -3.86 -17.21 -15.84
CA LEU A 278 -3.81 -16.57 -14.52
C LEU A 278 -3.53 -17.58 -13.40
N ALA A 279 -4.13 -18.78 -13.47
CA ALA A 279 -3.87 -19.88 -12.56
C ALA A 279 -2.40 -20.35 -12.66
N PHE A 280 -1.87 -20.49 -13.88
CA PHE A 280 -0.45 -20.78 -14.13
C PHE A 280 0.46 -19.71 -13.50
N ALA A 281 0.19 -18.43 -13.74
CA ALA A 281 1.01 -17.35 -13.20
C ALA A 281 1.00 -17.33 -11.65
N GLY A 282 -0.15 -17.59 -11.03
CA GLY A 282 -0.29 -17.71 -9.58
C GLY A 282 0.47 -18.91 -9.02
N ALA A 283 0.29 -20.09 -9.62
CA ALA A 283 0.98 -21.32 -9.21
C ALA A 283 2.50 -21.16 -9.35
N TRP A 284 2.98 -20.59 -10.45
CA TRP A 284 4.40 -20.33 -10.66
C TRP A 284 4.99 -19.45 -9.56
N ARG A 285 4.25 -18.41 -9.13
CA ARG A 285 4.66 -17.54 -8.02
C ARG A 285 4.68 -18.28 -6.70
N LEU A 286 3.66 -19.09 -6.42
CA LEU A 286 3.61 -19.93 -5.22
C LEU A 286 4.81 -20.88 -5.15
N ILE A 287 5.09 -21.63 -6.22
CA ILE A 287 6.19 -22.60 -6.29
C ILE A 287 7.56 -21.90 -6.19
N SER A 288 7.65 -20.62 -6.58
CA SER A 288 8.87 -19.82 -6.41
C SER A 288 9.28 -19.59 -4.95
N LEU A 289 8.40 -19.87 -3.98
CA LEU A 289 8.72 -19.85 -2.55
C LEU A 289 9.53 -21.07 -2.11
N VAL A 290 9.33 -22.21 -2.78
CA VAL A 290 9.88 -23.53 -2.40
C VAL A 290 11.12 -23.88 -3.21
N THR A 291 11.13 -23.58 -4.52
CA THR A 291 12.23 -24.00 -5.41
C THR A 291 12.83 -22.84 -6.20
N ALA A 292 14.16 -22.84 -6.39
CA ALA A 292 14.89 -21.85 -7.20
C ALA A 292 14.94 -22.19 -8.71
N ARG A 293 14.81 -23.48 -9.07
CA ARG A 293 14.91 -23.97 -10.46
C ARG A 293 13.72 -23.52 -11.31
N GLY A 294 13.98 -22.72 -12.34
CA GLY A 294 12.94 -22.14 -13.19
C GLY A 294 12.12 -23.16 -13.97
N SER A 295 12.75 -24.22 -14.50
CA SER A 295 12.07 -25.27 -15.25
C SER A 295 11.05 -26.03 -14.40
N LEU A 296 11.44 -26.42 -13.18
CA LEU A 296 10.56 -27.14 -12.25
C LEU A 296 9.33 -26.29 -11.87
N ARG A 297 9.49 -24.98 -11.69
CA ARG A 297 8.37 -24.06 -11.43
C ARG A 297 7.37 -24.06 -12.58
N SER A 298 7.86 -23.99 -13.82
CA SER A 298 7.01 -23.98 -15.00
C SER A 298 6.26 -25.31 -15.15
N ILE A 299 6.93 -26.45 -14.96
CA ILE A 299 6.28 -27.78 -15.04
C ILE A 299 5.18 -27.91 -13.98
N LEU A 300 5.49 -27.63 -12.71
CA LEU A 300 4.50 -27.75 -11.62
C LEU A 300 3.35 -26.74 -11.76
N ALA A 301 3.62 -25.54 -12.28
CA ALA A 301 2.57 -24.57 -12.56
C ALA A 301 1.68 -24.98 -13.74
N LEU A 302 2.22 -25.65 -14.76
CA LEU A 302 1.44 -26.23 -15.85
C LEU A 302 0.55 -27.37 -15.35
N VAL A 303 1.08 -28.24 -14.48
CA VAL A 303 0.28 -29.30 -13.83
C VAL A 303 -0.93 -28.71 -13.09
N TYR A 304 -0.75 -27.58 -12.40
CA TYR A 304 -1.86 -26.87 -11.76
C TYR A 304 -2.84 -26.26 -12.78
N ALA A 305 -2.34 -25.63 -13.85
CA ALA A 305 -3.19 -25.01 -14.87
C ALA A 305 -4.01 -26.04 -15.68
N PHE A 306 -3.52 -27.29 -15.78
CA PHE A 306 -4.23 -28.42 -16.39
C PHE A 306 -4.91 -29.32 -15.36
N TRP A 307 -5.06 -28.87 -14.11
CA TRP A 307 -5.76 -29.65 -13.09
C TRP A 307 -7.21 -29.96 -13.54
N PRO A 308 -7.68 -31.21 -13.42
CA PRO A 308 -8.99 -31.62 -13.94
C PRO A 308 -10.14 -30.75 -13.43
N ALA A 309 -10.16 -30.42 -12.13
CA ALA A 309 -11.23 -29.60 -11.55
C ALA A 309 -11.33 -28.21 -12.21
N LEU A 310 -10.21 -27.55 -12.51
CA LEU A 310 -10.23 -26.24 -13.19
C LEU A 310 -10.80 -26.36 -14.61
N THR A 311 -10.45 -27.44 -15.32
CA THR A 311 -10.94 -27.64 -16.69
C THR A 311 -12.44 -27.96 -16.71
N VAL A 312 -12.93 -28.77 -15.77
CA VAL A 312 -14.37 -29.06 -15.62
C VAL A 312 -15.14 -27.78 -15.28
N SER A 313 -14.73 -27.03 -14.25
CA SER A 313 -15.40 -25.78 -13.86
C SER A 313 -15.38 -24.72 -14.96
N GLN A 314 -14.31 -24.65 -15.74
CA GLN A 314 -14.20 -23.72 -16.89
C GLN A 314 -15.19 -24.10 -18.00
N ASN A 315 -15.34 -25.38 -18.31
CA ASN A 315 -16.28 -25.86 -19.33
C ASN A 315 -17.74 -25.73 -18.91
N GLU A 316 -18.03 -25.93 -17.61
CA GLU A 316 -19.36 -25.78 -17.04
C GLU A 316 -19.80 -24.32 -16.87
N GLY A 317 -18.86 -23.36 -16.95
CA GLY A 317 -19.12 -21.95 -16.67
C GLY A 317 -19.31 -21.66 -15.18
N ASN A 318 -18.77 -22.50 -14.29
CA ASN A 318 -18.83 -22.29 -12.85
C ASN A 318 -17.82 -21.20 -12.43
N PHE A 319 -18.21 -19.94 -12.57
CA PHE A 319 -17.37 -18.78 -12.25
C PHE A 319 -16.82 -18.78 -10.81
N PRO A 320 -17.61 -19.11 -9.76
CA PRO A 320 -17.09 -19.20 -8.41
C PRO A 320 -15.89 -20.17 -8.30
N ALA A 321 -16.02 -21.39 -8.82
CA ALA A 321 -14.95 -22.38 -8.78
C ALA A 321 -13.72 -21.98 -9.62
N VAL A 322 -13.93 -21.35 -10.78
CA VAL A 322 -12.84 -20.84 -11.63
C VAL A 322 -12.07 -19.72 -10.92
N ILE A 323 -12.77 -18.73 -10.35
CA ILE A 323 -12.14 -17.61 -9.64
C ILE A 323 -11.40 -18.09 -8.40
N PHE A 324 -11.97 -19.02 -7.63
CA PHE A 324 -11.30 -19.66 -6.50
C PHE A 324 -9.97 -20.31 -6.93
N SER A 325 -10.00 -21.11 -7.99
CA SER A 325 -8.82 -21.80 -8.52
C SER A 325 -7.75 -20.83 -9.05
N ILE A 326 -8.15 -19.71 -9.65
CA ILE A 326 -7.19 -18.69 -10.09
C ILE A 326 -6.56 -17.99 -8.87
N THR A 327 -7.35 -17.60 -7.88
CA THR A 327 -6.93 -16.71 -6.80
C THR A 327 -6.22 -17.43 -5.66
N LEU A 328 -6.49 -18.71 -5.43
CA LEU A 328 -5.91 -19.50 -4.34
C LEU A 328 -4.37 -19.49 -4.34
N PRO A 329 -3.65 -19.75 -5.46
CA PRO A 329 -2.19 -19.69 -5.46
C PRO A 329 -1.63 -18.28 -5.19
N TRP A 330 -2.31 -17.24 -5.69
CA TRP A 330 -1.93 -15.85 -5.44
C TRP A 330 -2.11 -15.48 -3.97
N PHE A 331 -3.20 -15.93 -3.34
CA PHE A 331 -3.47 -15.72 -1.92
C PHE A 331 -2.40 -16.37 -1.05
N ILE A 332 -2.10 -17.65 -1.26
CA ILE A 332 -1.08 -18.34 -0.45
C ILE A 332 0.29 -17.69 -0.66
N PHE A 333 0.61 -17.26 -1.89
CA PHE A 333 1.84 -16.52 -2.17
C PHE A 333 1.89 -15.17 -1.44
N SER A 334 0.84 -14.36 -1.50
CA SER A 334 0.80 -13.06 -0.83
C SER A 334 0.83 -13.21 0.70
N LEU A 335 0.16 -14.23 1.23
CA LEU A 335 0.15 -14.57 2.65
C LEU A 335 1.55 -14.94 3.13
N ALA A 336 2.27 -15.78 2.37
CA ALA A 336 3.66 -16.10 2.66
C ALA A 336 4.56 -14.86 2.62
N ARG A 337 4.35 -13.94 1.68
CA ARG A 337 5.10 -12.66 1.63
C ARG A 337 4.76 -11.74 2.81
N ALA A 338 3.51 -11.66 3.23
CA ALA A 338 3.08 -10.91 4.40
C ALA A 338 3.69 -11.48 5.69
N ALA A 339 3.73 -12.81 5.80
CA ALA A 339 4.40 -13.55 6.88
C ALA A 339 5.93 -13.51 6.81
N ARG A 340 6.52 -12.98 5.71
CA ARG A 340 7.97 -12.98 5.39
C ARG A 340 8.59 -14.38 5.33
N ILE A 341 7.83 -15.32 4.80
CA ILE A 341 8.23 -16.71 4.59
C ILE A 341 8.59 -16.90 3.11
N GLY A 342 9.69 -17.60 2.85
CA GLY A 342 10.12 -18.00 1.50
C GLY A 342 11.59 -17.71 1.20
N ALA A 343 12.18 -18.55 0.35
CA ALA A 343 13.62 -18.54 0.01
C ALA A 343 14.10 -17.28 -0.72
N THR A 344 13.18 -16.44 -1.21
CA THR A 344 13.49 -15.34 -2.15
C THR A 344 12.95 -14.00 -1.67
N THR A 345 13.27 -13.55 -0.46
CA THR A 345 12.78 -12.25 0.04
C THR A 345 13.69 -11.11 -0.45
N SER A 346 13.17 -10.27 -1.35
CA SER A 346 13.88 -9.07 -1.80
C SER A 346 13.76 -7.94 -0.76
N VAL A 347 14.75 -7.03 -0.72
CA VAL A 347 14.73 -5.84 0.16
C VAL A 347 13.43 -5.05 -0.03
N ARG A 348 13.00 -4.86 -1.28
CA ARG A 348 11.77 -4.12 -1.64
C ARG A 348 10.51 -4.75 -1.03
N SER A 349 10.41 -6.08 -1.06
CA SER A 349 9.28 -6.77 -0.44
C SER A 349 9.25 -6.63 1.09
N SER A 350 10.40 -6.38 1.73
CA SER A 350 10.46 -6.21 3.19
C SER A 350 9.92 -4.85 3.66
N GLU A 351 10.11 -3.80 2.85
CA GLU A 351 9.61 -2.44 3.10
C GLU A 351 8.10 -2.31 2.84
N GLN A 352 7.53 -3.19 2.01
CA GLN A 352 6.12 -3.17 1.59
C GLN A 352 5.22 -4.13 2.39
N ALA A 353 5.58 -4.46 3.63
CA ALA A 353 4.87 -5.46 4.43
C ALA A 353 3.36 -5.18 4.56
N TRP A 354 2.97 -3.91 4.76
CA TRP A 354 1.56 -3.50 4.82
C TRP A 354 0.83 -3.62 3.47
N SER A 355 1.52 -3.39 2.36
CA SER A 355 0.95 -3.60 1.03
C SER A 355 0.66 -5.08 0.78
N TRP A 356 1.55 -5.99 1.21
CA TRP A 356 1.31 -7.43 1.10
C TRP A 356 0.19 -7.93 2.01
N ILE A 357 0.03 -7.34 3.20
CA ILE A 357 -1.12 -7.61 4.08
C ILE A 357 -2.42 -7.17 3.39
N ALA A 358 -2.45 -5.97 2.81
CA ALA A 358 -3.62 -5.47 2.09
C ALA A 358 -3.99 -6.34 0.89
N VAL A 359 -3.01 -6.72 0.06
CA VAL A 359 -3.23 -7.64 -1.07
C VAL A 359 -3.73 -9.00 -0.59
N SER A 360 -3.17 -9.53 0.50
CA SER A 360 -3.62 -10.80 1.07
C SER A 360 -5.06 -10.70 1.59
N GLY A 361 -5.44 -9.58 2.21
CA GLY A 361 -6.82 -9.37 2.68
C GLY A 361 -7.84 -9.28 1.54
N LEU A 362 -7.49 -8.61 0.44
CA LEU A 362 -8.34 -8.56 -0.75
C LEU A 362 -8.46 -9.92 -1.44
N LEU A 363 -7.34 -10.65 -1.57
CA LEU A 363 -7.38 -12.00 -2.14
C LEU A 363 -8.13 -12.98 -1.24
N PHE A 364 -7.98 -12.87 0.08
CA PHE A 364 -8.75 -13.66 1.05
C PHE A 364 -10.26 -13.40 0.90
N ALA A 365 -10.65 -12.14 0.64
CA ALA A 365 -12.04 -11.79 0.33
C ALA A 365 -12.53 -12.51 -0.91
N VAL A 366 -11.81 -12.40 -2.03
CA VAL A 366 -12.24 -13.05 -3.27
C VAL A 366 -12.33 -14.57 -3.12
N VAL A 367 -11.35 -15.21 -2.48
CA VAL A 367 -11.35 -16.67 -2.25
C VAL A 367 -12.54 -17.09 -1.38
N THR A 368 -12.80 -16.38 -0.28
CA THR A 368 -13.89 -16.69 0.65
C THR A 368 -15.27 -16.50 0.01
N LEU A 369 -15.44 -15.42 -0.77
CA LEU A 369 -16.70 -15.14 -1.48
C LEU A 369 -16.95 -16.14 -2.61
N SER A 370 -15.90 -16.69 -3.22
CA SER A 370 -16.02 -17.62 -4.35
C SER A 370 -16.29 -19.06 -3.92
N ALA A 371 -15.74 -19.49 -2.78
CA ALA A 371 -16.01 -20.81 -2.22
C ALA A 371 -16.08 -20.74 -0.69
N PRO A 372 -17.22 -20.34 -0.12
CA PRO A 372 -17.45 -20.36 1.33
C PRO A 372 -17.19 -21.72 1.96
N SER A 373 -17.42 -22.82 1.24
CA SER A 373 -17.13 -24.18 1.72
C SER A 373 -15.64 -24.40 2.05
N ALA A 374 -14.74 -23.67 1.40
CA ALA A 374 -13.30 -23.75 1.62
C ALA A 374 -12.82 -23.01 2.89
N LEU A 375 -13.69 -22.30 3.61
CA LEU A 375 -13.35 -21.52 4.80
C LEU A 375 -12.61 -22.34 5.86
N LEU A 376 -13.04 -23.58 6.11
CA LEU A 376 -12.38 -24.47 7.08
C LEU A 376 -10.93 -24.77 6.67
N ALA A 377 -10.69 -25.05 5.39
CA ALA A 377 -9.34 -25.30 4.87
C ALA A 377 -8.48 -24.02 4.95
N LEU A 378 -9.05 -22.85 4.63
CA LEU A 378 -8.36 -21.57 4.73
C LEU A 378 -8.03 -21.19 6.19
N ALA A 379 -8.90 -21.53 7.14
CA ALA A 379 -8.66 -21.33 8.57
C ALA A 379 -7.47 -22.17 9.05
N VAL A 380 -7.36 -23.43 8.60
CA VAL A 380 -6.20 -24.29 8.90
C VAL A 380 -4.92 -23.70 8.32
N ILE A 381 -4.94 -23.24 7.06
CA ILE A 381 -3.79 -22.56 6.44
C ILE A 381 -3.42 -21.31 7.25
N GLY A 382 -4.40 -20.47 7.60
CA GLY A 382 -4.20 -19.28 8.42
C GLY A 382 -3.58 -19.59 9.78
N PHE A 383 -4.03 -20.66 10.43
CA PHE A 383 -3.48 -21.13 11.70
C PHE A 383 -2.01 -21.58 11.57
N VAL A 384 -1.68 -22.37 10.54
CA VAL A 384 -0.30 -22.78 10.27
C VAL A 384 0.60 -21.54 10.08
N PHE A 385 0.17 -20.56 9.29
CA PHE A 385 0.91 -19.31 9.12
C PHE A 385 1.00 -18.49 10.41
N ALA A 386 -0.03 -18.48 11.25
CA ALA A 386 -0.04 -17.80 12.54
C ALA A 386 0.97 -18.43 13.52
N VAL A 387 1.08 -19.77 13.54
CA VAL A 387 2.08 -20.49 14.36
C VAL A 387 3.50 -20.19 13.88
N ILE A 388 3.75 -20.25 12.57
CA ILE A 388 5.08 -19.97 12.00
C ILE A 388 5.47 -18.50 12.21
N ALA A 389 4.51 -17.57 12.08
CA ALA A 389 4.74 -16.14 12.18
C ALA A 389 4.17 -15.50 13.47
N TYR A 390 4.30 -16.20 14.61
CA TYR A 390 3.65 -15.82 15.90
C TYR A 390 3.90 -14.36 16.33
N LYS A 391 5.08 -13.79 16.04
CA LYS A 391 5.42 -12.40 16.36
C LYS A 391 4.60 -11.35 15.58
N ARG A 392 3.84 -11.77 14.57
CA ARG A 392 3.12 -10.91 13.62
C ARG A 392 1.64 -11.20 13.51
N VAL A 393 1.10 -12.07 14.37
CA VAL A 393 -0.33 -12.44 14.37
C VAL A 393 -1.22 -11.19 14.36
N GLY A 394 -0.91 -10.18 15.18
CA GLY A 394 -1.67 -8.92 15.20
C GLY A 394 -1.73 -8.19 13.86
N SER A 395 -0.71 -8.30 13.01
CA SER A 395 -0.72 -7.72 11.66
C SER A 395 -1.43 -8.61 10.63
N LEU A 396 -1.39 -9.94 10.80
CA LEU A 396 -2.09 -10.89 9.94
C LEU A 396 -3.61 -10.88 10.18
N LEU A 397 -4.07 -10.51 11.38
CA LEU A 397 -5.51 -10.37 11.67
C LEU A 397 -6.20 -9.33 10.76
N PHE A 398 -5.48 -8.33 10.26
CA PHE A 398 -6.05 -7.36 9.31
C PHE A 398 -6.43 -7.98 7.95
N ILE A 399 -5.93 -9.18 7.62
CA ILE A 399 -6.31 -9.92 6.41
C ILE A 399 -7.80 -10.30 6.45
N ALA A 400 -8.35 -10.57 7.64
CA ALA A 400 -9.75 -10.97 7.79
C ALA A 400 -10.75 -9.79 7.75
N LEU A 401 -10.25 -8.55 7.74
CA LEU A 401 -11.10 -7.36 7.82
C LEU A 401 -11.93 -7.15 6.53
N PRO A 402 -11.36 -7.20 5.31
CA PRO A 402 -12.14 -7.04 4.08
C PRO A 402 -13.18 -8.16 3.89
N THR A 403 -12.83 -9.41 4.18
CA THR A 403 -13.77 -10.54 4.19
C THR A 403 -14.92 -10.30 5.14
N GLY A 404 -14.61 -9.89 6.38
CA GLY A 404 -15.63 -9.66 7.40
C GLY A 404 -16.61 -8.58 6.95
N ALA A 405 -16.13 -7.49 6.37
CA ALA A 405 -17.00 -6.41 5.90
C ALA A 405 -17.99 -6.85 4.81
N LEU A 406 -17.57 -7.71 3.87
CA LEU A 406 -18.41 -8.15 2.76
C LEU A 406 -19.38 -9.28 3.13
N VAL A 407 -18.96 -10.18 4.02
CA VAL A 407 -19.72 -11.40 4.33
C VAL A 407 -20.66 -11.23 5.52
N LEU A 408 -20.37 -10.29 6.42
CA LEU A 408 -21.12 -10.08 7.66
C LEU A 408 -22.64 -9.85 7.46
N PRO A 409 -23.12 -9.06 6.47
CA PRO A 409 -24.56 -8.91 6.24
C PRO A 409 -25.27 -10.24 5.93
N TYR A 410 -24.62 -11.09 5.13
CA TYR A 410 -25.16 -12.40 4.75
C TYR A 410 -25.13 -13.40 5.92
N TRP A 411 -24.02 -13.45 6.66
CA TRP A 411 -23.93 -14.31 7.85
C TRP A 411 -24.94 -13.92 8.93
N LEU A 412 -25.13 -12.61 9.18
CA LEU A 412 -26.16 -12.16 10.12
C LEU A 412 -27.55 -12.59 9.70
N PHE A 413 -27.88 -12.52 8.41
CA PHE A 413 -29.16 -13.00 7.89
C PHE A 413 -29.34 -14.52 8.08
N GLN A 414 -28.31 -15.32 7.79
CA GLN A 414 -28.38 -16.78 7.93
C GLN A 414 -28.48 -17.22 9.40
N ILE A 415 -27.77 -16.54 10.31
CA ILE A 415 -27.76 -16.87 11.75
C ILE A 415 -29.02 -16.38 12.46
N LEU A 416 -29.48 -15.16 12.19
CA LEU A 416 -30.57 -14.51 12.92
C LEU A 416 -31.94 -14.66 12.24
N GLY A 417 -31.95 -14.78 10.91
CA GLY A 417 -33.18 -14.83 10.11
C GLY A 417 -33.62 -16.26 9.77
N ASN A 418 -32.68 -17.10 9.35
CA ASN A 418 -32.97 -18.41 8.72
C ASN A 418 -32.61 -19.62 9.60
N ASP A 419 -32.10 -19.40 10.83
CA ASP A 419 -31.64 -20.42 11.79
C ASP A 419 -30.71 -21.53 11.21
N ASN A 420 -30.09 -21.28 10.04
CA ASN A 420 -29.32 -22.27 9.31
C ASN A 420 -27.82 -21.97 9.39
N TRP A 421 -27.16 -22.61 10.34
CA TRP A 421 -25.74 -22.40 10.64
C TRP A 421 -24.84 -22.98 9.55
N LEU A 422 -25.29 -24.02 8.84
CA LEU A 422 -24.55 -24.64 7.74
C LEU A 422 -24.66 -23.84 6.45
N GLY A 423 -25.70 -22.99 6.32
CA GLY A 423 -25.88 -22.09 5.18
C GLY A 423 -24.80 -21.01 5.04
N ILE A 424 -23.93 -20.86 6.04
CA ILE A 424 -22.73 -20.01 6.03
C ILE A 424 -21.65 -20.57 5.09
N LEU A 425 -21.60 -21.90 4.93
CA LEU A 425 -20.59 -22.62 4.16
C LEU A 425 -21.09 -23.05 2.77
N ALA A 426 -22.32 -22.69 2.42
CA ALA A 426 -22.90 -23.07 1.14
C ALA A 426 -22.24 -22.27 0.02
N ASP A 427 -21.86 -22.98 -1.05
CA ASP A 427 -21.29 -22.35 -2.23
C ASP A 427 -22.38 -21.63 -3.05
N PRO A 428 -22.04 -20.51 -3.71
CA PRO A 428 -23.00 -19.66 -4.43
C PRO A 428 -23.77 -20.38 -5.56
N THR A 429 -23.25 -21.52 -6.03
CA THR A 429 -23.91 -22.36 -7.05
C THR A 429 -25.00 -23.28 -6.50
N ILE A 430 -25.14 -23.40 -5.17
CA ILE A 430 -26.10 -24.30 -4.51
C ILE A 430 -27.27 -23.47 -3.99
N ALA A 431 -28.48 -23.74 -4.48
CA ALA A 431 -29.69 -23.12 -3.94
C ALA A 431 -30.05 -23.75 -2.59
N ILE A 432 -30.04 -22.95 -1.52
CA ILE A 432 -30.49 -23.37 -0.19
C ILE A 432 -31.97 -23.00 -0.06
N PRO A 433 -32.86 -23.93 0.27
CA PRO A 433 -34.25 -23.58 0.57
C PRO A 433 -34.29 -22.66 1.80
N VAL A 434 -34.99 -21.53 1.68
CA VAL A 434 -35.29 -20.64 2.81
C VAL A 434 -36.60 -21.14 3.41
N GLU A 435 -36.55 -21.70 4.61
CA GLU A 435 -37.77 -22.02 5.36
C GLU A 435 -38.37 -20.70 5.87
N LYS A 436 -39.49 -20.28 5.28
CA LYS A 436 -40.26 -19.15 5.81
C LYS A 436 -40.82 -19.54 7.17
N LYS A 437 -40.47 -18.78 8.21
CA LYS A 437 -41.29 -18.69 9.44
C LYS A 437 -42.58 -17.94 9.15
#